data_AF-A0A5R2N309-F1
#
_entry.id   AF-A0A5R2N309-F1
#
_cell.length_a   1.000
_cell.length_b   1.000
_cell.length_c   1.000
_cell.angle_alpha   90.00
_cell.angle_beta   90.00
_cell.angle_gamma   90.00
#
_symmetry.space_group_name_H-M   'P 1'
#
loop_
_entity.id
_entity.type
_entity.pdbx_description
1 polymer ?
#
loop_
_entity_poly.entity_id
_entity_poly.type
_entity_poly.pdbx_seq_one_letter_code
_entity_poly.pdbx_strand_id
1 'polypeptide(L)' 'AASTDYMHLFGLVALGYMWAQMAKAAQGKTGANGFQQFYDNKVVTARFFMERIMPETSAHLARISSGADTLMALPAEAF' A
#
# COMPACT_ATOMS: atom_id res chain seq x y z
N ALA A 1 -6.84 -12.31 15.78
CA ALA A 1 -5.57 -11.59 15.80
C ALA A 1 -5.19 -11.04 14.40
N ALA A 2 -6.10 -10.40 13.65
CA ALA A 2 -5.83 -10.04 12.25
C ALA A 2 -6.40 -8.67 11.79
N SER A 3 -7.29 -8.04 12.57
CA SER A 3 -8.03 -6.85 12.13
C SER A 3 -7.12 -5.67 11.77
N THR A 4 -6.06 -5.45 12.54
CA THR A 4 -5.11 -4.34 12.29
C THR A 4 -4.27 -4.58 11.05
N ASP A 5 -3.75 -5.78 10.83
CA ASP A 5 -3.00 -6.11 9.61
C ASP A 5 -3.91 -6.05 8.38
N TYR A 6 -5.16 -6.50 8.49
CA TYR A 6 -6.14 -6.38 7.40
C TYR A 6 -6.44 -4.91 7.05
N MET A 7 -6.65 -4.05 8.05
CA MET A 7 -6.88 -2.63 7.83
C MET A 7 -5.73 -1.98 7.04
N HIS A 8 -4.48 -2.26 7.42
CA HIS A 8 -3.31 -1.72 6.72
C HIS A 8 -3.16 -2.29 5.31
N LEU A 9 -3.31 -3.61 5.13
CA LEU A 9 -3.29 -4.25 3.82
C LEU A 9 -4.32 -3.61 2.89
N PHE A 10 -5.56 -3.48 3.35
CA PHE A 10 -6.64 -2.87 2.57
C PHE A 10 -6.33 -1.41 2.22
N GLY A 11 -5.82 -0.63 3.18
CA GLY A 11 -5.39 0.74 2.97
C GLY A 11 -4.30 0.88 1.90
N LEU A 12 -3.29 0.00 1.92
CA LEU A 12 -2.22 -0.03 0.92
C LEU A 12 -2.76 -0.33 -0.49
N VAL A 13 -3.67 -1.30 -0.62
CA VAL A 13 -4.30 -1.63 -1.90
C VAL A 13 -5.16 -0.48 -2.41
N ALA A 14 -5.97 0.14 -1.54
CA ALA A 14 -6.81 1.28 -1.90
C ALA A 14 -5.98 2.49 -2.37
N LEU A 15 -4.90 2.82 -1.65
CA LEU A 15 -3.99 3.89 -2.04
C LEU A 15 -3.23 3.56 -3.33
N GLY A 16 -2.80 2.32 -3.52
CA GLY A 16 -2.18 1.87 -4.77
C GLY A 16 -3.12 2.03 -5.96
N TYR A 17 -4.38 1.65 -5.81
CA TYR A 17 -5.39 1.86 -6.85
C TYR A 17 -5.55 3.35 -7.21
N MET A 18 -5.58 4.24 -6.21
CA MET A 18 -5.62 5.69 -6.45
C MET A 18 -4.36 6.22 -7.13
N TRP A 19 -3.17 5.72 -6.79
CA TRP A 19 -1.94 6.06 -7.48
C TRP A 19 -1.93 5.61 -8.95
N ALA A 20 -2.45 4.42 -9.24
CA ALA A 20 -2.59 3.93 -10.60
C ALA A 20 -3.55 4.80 -11.43
N GLN A 21 -4.68 5.20 -10.84
CA GLN A 21 -5.65 6.11 -11.48
C GLN A 21 -5.03 7.49 -11.76
N MET A 22 -4.29 8.06 -10.80
CA MET A 22 -3.59 9.33 -10.98
C MET A 22 -2.50 9.24 -12.05
N ALA A 23 -1.71 8.16 -12.08
CA ALA A 23 -0.68 7.95 -13.10
C ALA A 23 -1.28 7.83 -14.50
N LYS A 24 -2.37 7.08 -14.65
CA LYS A 24 -3.12 6.97 -15.91
C LYS A 24 -3.64 8.33 -16.38
N ALA A 25 -4.21 9.12 -15.47
CA ALA A 25 -4.69 10.46 -15.78
C ALA A 25 -3.54 11.42 -16.16
N ALA A 26 -2.39 11.32 -15.50
CA ALA A 26 -1.21 12.14 -15.78
C ALA A 26 -0.60 11.83 -17.16
N GLN A 27 -0.53 10.55 -17.54
CA GLN A 27 -0.06 10.12 -18.86
C GLN A 27 -0.95 10.65 -20.00
N GLY A 28 -2.25 10.80 -19.78
CA GLY A 28 -3.17 11.40 -20.75
C GLY A 28 -3.04 12.92 -20.91
N LYS A 29 -2.18 13.58 -20.11
CA LYS A 29 -2.03 15.04 -20.08
C LYS A 29 -0.62 15.52 -20.48
N THR A 30 0.16 14.66 -21.12
CA THR A 30 1.46 15.03 -21.70
C THR A 30 1.29 16.19 -22.69
N GLY A 31 2.05 17.27 -22.52
CA GLY A 31 1.97 18.49 -23.33
C GLY A 31 0.97 19.55 -22.83
N ALA A 32 0.34 19.36 -21.67
CA ALA A 32 -0.55 20.37 -21.10
C ALA A 32 0.24 21.63 -20.65
N ASN A 33 -0.07 22.76 -21.30
CA ASN A 33 0.53 24.09 -21.12
C ASN A 33 1.00 24.39 -19.67
N GLY A 34 2.30 24.24 -19.43
CA GLY A 34 2.97 24.62 -18.17
C GLY A 34 2.94 23.61 -17.03
N PHE A 35 2.27 22.46 -17.17
CA PHE A 35 2.11 21.47 -16.09
C PHE A 35 2.83 20.13 -16.32
N GLN A 36 3.66 20.02 -17.36
CA GLN A 36 4.36 18.79 -17.70
C GLN A 36 5.13 18.19 -16.51
N GLN A 37 5.92 19.02 -15.82
CA GLN A 37 6.70 18.61 -14.65
C GLN A 37 5.82 18.03 -13.52
N PHE A 38 4.63 18.59 -13.31
CA PHE A 38 3.70 18.09 -12.30
C PHE A 38 3.20 16.67 -12.64
N TYR A 39 2.84 16.44 -13.90
CA TYR A 39 2.38 15.12 -14.36
C TYR A 39 3.50 14.08 -14.34
N ASP A 40 4.71 14.45 -14.75
CA ASP A 40 5.89 13.57 -14.66
C ASP A 40 6.18 13.19 -13.22
N ASN A 41 6.16 14.17 -12.30
CA ASN A 41 6.32 13.91 -10.87
C ASN A 41 5.26 12.95 -10.34
N LYS A 42 3.99 13.09 -10.76
CA LYS A 42 2.91 12.16 -10.36
C LYS A 42 3.20 10.72 -10.77
N VAL A 43 3.71 10.50 -11.98
CA VAL A 43 4.07 9.15 -12.46
C VAL A 43 5.25 8.59 -11.66
N VAL A 44 6.26 9.41 -11.38
CA VAL A 44 7.42 8.99 -10.56
C VAL A 44 6.99 8.64 -9.14
N THR A 45 6.15 9.44 -8.49
CA THR A 45 5.66 9.13 -7.14
C THR A 45 4.79 7.88 -7.11
N ALA A 46 3.93 7.66 -8.12
CA ALA A 46 3.15 6.45 -8.23
C ALA A 46 4.05 5.20 -8.33
N ARG A 47 5.12 5.28 -9.12
CA ARG A 47 6.13 4.21 -9.23
C ARG A 47 6.81 3.93 -7.90
N PHE A 48 7.26 4.97 -7.20
CA PHE A 48 7.83 4.84 -5.86
C PHE A 48 6.88 4.10 -4.91
N PHE A 49 5.60 4.48 -4.89
CA PHE A 49 4.61 3.81 -4.03
C PHE A 49 4.50 2.31 -4.36
N MET A 50 4.42 1.97 -5.65
CA MET A 50 4.32 0.57 -6.09
C MET A 50 5.58 -0.25 -5.81
N GLU A 51 6.76 0.34 -5.96
CA GLU A 51 8.03 -0.39 -5.81
C GLU A 51 8.52 -0.45 -4.36
N ARG A 52 8.16 0.54 -3.52
CA ARG A 52 8.72 0.70 -2.18
C ARG A 52 7.72 0.49 -1.05
N ILE A 53 6.44 0.80 -1.26
CA ILE A 53 5.42 0.77 -0.20
C ILE A 53 4.46 -0.41 -0.37
N MET A 54 3.98 -0.66 -1.60
CA MET A 54 3.07 -1.77 -1.91
C MET A 54 3.57 -3.16 -1.42
N PRO A 55 4.87 -3.49 -1.42
CA PRO A 55 5.35 -4.78 -0.91
C PRO A 55 5.00 -5.07 0.56
N GLU A 56 4.68 -4.04 1.37
CA GLU A 56 4.21 -4.22 2.76
C GLU A 56 2.92 -5.05 2.85
N THR A 57 2.10 -5.07 1.78
CA THR A 57 0.90 -5.92 1.71
C THR A 57 1.22 -7.40 1.92
N SER A 58 2.35 -7.89 1.40
CA SER A 58 2.80 -9.27 1.59
C SER A 58 3.12 -9.59 3.05
N ALA A 59 3.72 -8.64 3.77
CA ALA A 59 4.02 -8.81 5.19
C ALA A 59 2.74 -8.83 6.04
N HIS A 60 1.79 -7.94 5.76
CA HIS A 60 0.48 -7.97 6.42
C HIS A 60 -0.29 -9.25 6.11
N LEU A 61 -0.27 -9.73 4.86
CA LEU A 61 -0.90 -10.98 4.48
C LEU A 61 -0.29 -12.18 5.23
N ALA A 62 1.03 -12.22 5.35
CA ALA A 62 1.72 -13.28 6.10
C ALA A 62 1.28 -13.30 7.58
N ARG A 63 1.18 -12.14 8.23
CA ARG A 63 0.71 -12.02 9.63
C ARG A 63 -0.75 -12.43 9.81
N ILE A 64 -1.60 -12.06 8.85
CA ILE A 64 -3.01 -12.50 8.84
C ILE A 64 -3.08 -14.03 8.73
N SER A 65 -2.24 -14.60 7.87
CA SER A 65 -2.24 -16.04 7.56
C SER A 65 -1.65 -16.91 8.68
N SER A 66 -0.77 -16.36 9.53
CA SER A 66 -0.19 -17.10 10.66
C SER A 66 -1.16 -17.38 11.81
N GLY A 67 -2.35 -16.77 11.81
CA GLY A 67 -3.38 -17.03 12.82
C GLY A 67 -3.04 -16.46 14.21
N ALA A 68 -3.74 -16.95 15.24
CA ALA A 68 -3.63 -16.45 16.61
C ALA A 68 -2.84 -17.39 17.54
N ASP A 69 -2.48 -18.59 17.08
CA ASP A 69 -2.01 -19.67 17.94
C ASP A 69 -0.80 -19.24 18.80
N THR A 70 0.19 -18.59 18.19
CA THR A 70 1.39 -18.10 18.92
C THR A 70 1.09 -16.95 19.87
N LEU A 71 0.14 -16.07 19.52
CA LEU A 71 -0.30 -14.95 20.38
C LEU A 71 -1.02 -15.47 21.63
N MET A 72 -1.79 -16.56 21.48
CA MET A 72 -2.63 -17.14 22.53
C MET A 72 -1.93 -18.29 23.28
N ALA A 73 -0.70 -18.64 22.89
CA ALA A 73 0.06 -19.74 23.50
C ALA A 73 0.66 -19.39 24.87
N LEU A 74 0.91 -18.10 25.14
CA LEU A 74 1.46 -17.67 26.41
C LEU A 74 0.33 -17.51 27.44
N PRO A 75 0.43 -18.13 28.63
CA PRO A 75 -0.53 -17.91 29.72
C PRO A 75 -0.54 -16.44 30.14
N ALA A 76 -1.70 -15.94 30.56
CA ALA A 76 -1.85 -14.54 30.97
C ALA A 76 -0.90 -14.15 32.12
N GLU A 77 -0.58 -15.11 32.99
CA GLU A 77 0.30 -14.93 34.15
C GLU A 77 1.78 -14.77 33.77
N ALA A 78 2.14 -14.99 32.51
CA ALA A 78 3.51 -14.88 32.00
C ALA A 78 3.78 -13.58 31.20
N PHE A 79 2.85 -12.62 31.19
CA PHE A 79 2.98 -11.30 30.56
C PHE A 79 3.37 -10.19 31.55
#